data_AF-A0A6J3ENI2-F1
#
_entry.id   AF-A0A6J3ENI2-F1
#
_cell.length_a   1.000
_cell.length_b   1.000
_cell.length_c   1.000
_cell.angle_alpha   90.00
_cell.angle_beta   90.00
_cell.angle_gamma   90.00
#
_symmetry.space_group_name_H-M   'P 1'
#
loop_
_entity.id
_entity.type
_entity.pdbx_description
1 polymer ?
#
loop_
_entity_poly.entity_id
_entity_poly.type
_entity_poly.pdbx_seq_one_letter_code
_entity_poly.pdbx_strand_id
1 'polypeptide(L)'
;MGANSSSISELPENEYLKKLSGAEPISENDPFWNQLLSFSFTTPTNSAELKLLEEATISVCKSLVEKNPRTGNLGSLIKVFLSRTKELKISAECQNHLFIWQAHNALFIICCLLKVFISRMSEEELQLHFTYEDKTPGSYGTECEDLIEELLCCLIQLIVEIPLLDITYSISLEAVTTLVVFLSCQLFHKEILRESLIHKYLMHGRCLPYTSRLVKTLLYNFIRQERSPPPGTHVFQQQPDGGGLLYGIASGVATGLRTVFTLGGVGSKPTPQLEQCSPLAHQSLLLLLVLANLTDAPDTPNPYRQAIMSFKNTQDSSAFSSSNPHAFQINFNSLYTALCEQQRSDQATLLLYMLLHQNGNVRTYVLARTDIENLVLPILEILYHVEERNSHHVYMALIILLILTEDDGFNRSIHEVILKNITWYAERVLTEISLGSLLILVVIRTIQYNMTRTRDKYLHTNCLAALANMSAQFRSLHQYAAQRIISFCYPGAYICQALE
;
A
#
# COMPACT_ATOMS: atom_id res chain seq x y z
N MET A 1 11.97 -34.48 14.87
CA MET A 1 10.50 -34.62 14.94
C MET A 1 9.90 -33.23 14.75
N GLY A 2 9.32 -32.82 13.64
CA GLY A 2 9.25 -33.24 12.25
C GLY A 2 8.59 -32.03 11.62
N ALA A 3 9.35 -31.18 10.92
CA ALA A 3 8.81 -30.02 10.24
C ALA A 3 7.96 -30.55 9.08
N ASN A 4 6.67 -30.77 9.34
CA ASN A 4 5.74 -31.28 8.35
C ASN A 4 5.53 -30.18 7.31
N SER A 5 6.24 -30.30 6.19
CA SER A 5 5.97 -29.53 4.99
C SER A 5 4.57 -29.91 4.53
N SER A 6 3.59 -29.05 4.85
CA SER A 6 2.20 -29.31 4.48
C SER A 6 2.01 -28.80 3.06
N SER A 7 1.64 -29.69 2.13
CA SER A 7 1.15 -29.26 0.82
C SER A 7 -0.19 -28.52 1.00
N ILE A 8 -0.55 -27.60 0.09
CA ILE A 8 -1.82 -26.85 0.17
C ILE A 8 -3.03 -27.80 0.30
N SER A 9 -2.96 -28.94 -0.39
CA SER A 9 -3.98 -30.01 -0.36
C SER A 9 -4.15 -30.70 0.99
N GLU A 10 -3.14 -30.69 1.86
CA GLU A 10 -3.16 -31.39 3.16
C GLU A 10 -3.65 -30.50 4.31
N LEU A 11 -3.77 -29.19 4.10
CA LEU A 11 -4.21 -28.23 5.11
C LEU A 11 -5.58 -28.55 5.74
N PRO A 12 -6.61 -29.00 4.99
CA PRO A 12 -7.90 -29.35 5.59
C PRO A 12 -7.81 -30.50 6.60
N GLU A 13 -6.88 -31.43 6.37
CA GLU A 13 -6.71 -32.63 7.19
C GLU A 13 -5.67 -32.47 8.31
N ASN A 14 -4.95 -31.34 8.33
CA ASN A 14 -3.88 -31.07 9.29
C ASN A 14 -4.39 -31.09 10.75
N GLU A 15 -3.83 -32.00 11.56
CA GLU A 15 -4.24 -32.21 12.95
C GLU A 15 -4.07 -30.96 13.83
N TYR A 16 -3.04 -30.15 13.58
CA TYR A 16 -2.80 -28.93 14.35
C TYR A 16 -3.85 -27.86 14.05
N LEU A 17 -4.25 -27.71 12.79
CA LEU A 17 -5.32 -26.80 12.38
C LEU A 17 -6.70 -27.27 12.86
N LYS A 18 -6.94 -28.59 12.87
CA LYS A 18 -8.14 -29.19 13.48
C LYS A 18 -8.19 -28.98 14.99
N LYS A 19 -7.06 -29.10 15.68
CA LYS A 19 -6.97 -28.80 17.12
C LYS A 19 -7.21 -27.31 17.40
N LEU A 20 -6.65 -26.41 16.61
CA LEU A 20 -6.89 -24.97 16.71
C LEU A 20 -8.39 -24.63 16.56
N SER A 21 -9.05 -25.23 15.57
CA SER A 21 -10.51 -25.08 15.31
C SER A 21 -11.39 -26.08 16.09
N GLY A 22 -10.81 -26.71 17.12
CA GLY A 22 -11.45 -27.72 17.96
C GLY A 22 -12.46 -27.15 18.94
N ALA A 23 -13.07 -28.04 19.74
CA ALA A 23 -14.06 -27.67 20.76
C ALA A 23 -13.45 -27.41 22.14
N GLU A 24 -12.15 -27.67 22.31
CA GLU A 24 -11.45 -27.48 23.58
C GLU A 24 -10.66 -26.17 23.57
N PRO A 25 -10.65 -25.43 24.69
CA PRO A 25 -9.82 -24.24 24.84
C PRO A 25 -8.34 -24.62 24.94
N ILE A 26 -7.49 -23.85 24.27
CA ILE A 26 -6.03 -24.03 24.30
C ILE A 26 -5.42 -22.90 25.13
N SER A 27 -4.69 -23.26 26.20
CA SER A 27 -3.98 -22.27 27.02
C SER A 27 -2.84 -21.61 26.23
N GLU A 28 -2.59 -20.33 26.48
CA GLU A 28 -1.43 -19.59 25.92
C GLU A 28 -0.08 -20.24 26.26
N ASN A 29 0.00 -21.02 27.36
CA ASN A 29 1.22 -21.70 27.81
C ASN A 29 1.35 -23.14 27.27
N ASP A 30 0.42 -23.60 26.43
CA ASP A 30 0.43 -24.97 25.91
C ASP A 30 1.59 -25.18 24.91
N PRO A 31 2.41 -26.24 25.04
CA PRO A 31 3.49 -26.55 24.10
C PRO A 31 3.00 -26.78 22.65
N PHE A 32 1.70 -27.01 22.45
CA PHE A 32 1.03 -27.02 21.15
C PHE A 32 1.45 -25.85 20.25
N TRP A 33 1.58 -24.64 20.79
CA TRP A 33 1.92 -23.46 19.99
C TRP A 33 3.30 -23.59 19.33
N ASN A 34 4.27 -24.18 20.02
CA ASN A 34 5.60 -24.40 19.43
C ASN A 34 5.54 -25.37 18.25
N GLN A 35 4.64 -26.36 18.30
CA GLN A 35 4.49 -27.34 17.22
C GLN A 35 3.72 -26.73 16.04
N LEU A 36 2.57 -26.09 16.31
CA LEU A 36 1.78 -25.41 15.30
C LEU A 36 2.62 -24.36 14.58
N LEU A 37 3.29 -23.46 15.31
CA LEU A 37 4.02 -22.33 14.73
C LEU A 37 5.35 -22.71 14.07
N SER A 38 5.78 -23.97 14.16
CA SER A 38 6.98 -24.47 13.47
C SER A 38 6.67 -25.09 12.10
N PHE A 39 5.52 -24.76 11.51
CA PHE A 39 5.19 -25.21 10.15
C PHE A 39 6.08 -24.54 9.11
N SER A 40 6.55 -25.30 8.12
CA SER A 40 7.14 -24.77 6.90
C SER A 40 6.13 -24.90 5.76
N PHE A 41 5.72 -23.76 5.21
CA PHE A 41 4.74 -23.70 4.15
C PHE A 41 5.26 -22.80 3.02
N THR A 42 5.23 -23.30 1.79
CA THR A 42 5.52 -22.48 0.61
C THR A 42 4.34 -21.56 0.35
N THR A 43 4.48 -20.29 0.73
CA THR A 43 3.41 -19.30 0.55
C THR A 43 3.12 -19.08 -0.94
N PRO A 44 1.83 -18.97 -1.32
CA PRO A 44 1.41 -18.70 -2.69
C PRO A 44 2.16 -17.57 -3.37
N THR A 45 2.76 -17.85 -4.52
CA THR A 45 3.49 -16.89 -5.35
C THR A 45 2.60 -16.16 -6.34
N ASN A 46 1.39 -16.67 -6.57
CA ASN A 46 0.44 -16.11 -7.54
C ASN A 46 -1.00 -16.17 -7.02
N SER A 47 -1.89 -15.46 -7.72
CA SER A 47 -3.32 -15.36 -7.36
C SER A 47 -4.03 -16.71 -7.30
N ALA A 48 -3.68 -17.64 -8.19
CA ALA A 48 -4.32 -18.95 -8.26
C ALA A 48 -3.97 -19.79 -7.03
N GLU A 49 -2.69 -19.83 -6.65
CA GLU A 49 -2.22 -20.50 -5.43
C GLU A 49 -2.83 -19.89 -4.16
N LEU A 50 -3.06 -18.58 -4.12
CA LEU A 50 -3.71 -17.95 -2.95
C LEU A 50 -5.17 -18.39 -2.85
N LYS A 51 -5.91 -18.40 -3.96
CA LYS A 51 -7.29 -18.89 -3.97
C LYS A 51 -7.35 -20.35 -3.51
N LEU A 52 -6.40 -21.18 -3.95
CA LEU A 52 -6.30 -22.56 -3.48
C LEU A 52 -6.03 -22.65 -1.97
N LEU A 53 -5.16 -21.79 -1.42
CA LEU A 53 -4.93 -21.72 0.03
C LEU A 53 -6.20 -21.29 0.79
N GLU A 54 -6.89 -20.27 0.30
CA GLU A 54 -8.13 -19.77 0.93
C GLU A 54 -9.23 -20.84 0.88
N GLU A 55 -9.39 -21.52 -0.25
CA GLU A 55 -10.32 -22.65 -0.41
C GLU A 55 -9.95 -23.82 0.49
N ALA A 56 -8.67 -24.16 0.62
CA ALA A 56 -8.21 -25.26 1.48
C ALA A 56 -8.39 -24.95 2.97
N THR A 57 -8.25 -23.69 3.39
CA THR A 57 -8.35 -23.29 4.80
C THR A 57 -9.75 -22.87 5.21
N ILE A 58 -10.67 -22.66 4.27
CA ILE A 58 -11.99 -22.10 4.56
C ILE A 58 -12.78 -22.93 5.58
N SER A 59 -12.71 -24.26 5.51
CA SER A 59 -13.44 -25.18 6.41
C SER A 59 -12.96 -25.06 7.85
N VAL A 60 -11.65 -25.04 8.06
CA VAL A 60 -10.99 -24.81 9.36
C VAL A 60 -11.40 -23.45 9.91
N CYS A 61 -11.34 -22.40 9.09
CA CYS A 61 -11.74 -21.06 9.50
C CYS A 61 -13.23 -20.98 9.87
N LYS A 62 -14.14 -21.66 9.12
CA LYS A 62 -15.57 -21.72 9.48
C LYS A 62 -15.76 -22.37 10.86
N SER A 63 -15.13 -23.53 11.09
CA SER A 63 -15.20 -24.25 12.36
C SER A 63 -14.68 -23.41 13.51
N LEU A 64 -13.60 -22.65 13.28
CA LEU A 64 -13.07 -21.75 14.30
C LEU A 64 -14.03 -20.59 14.60
N VAL A 65 -14.61 -19.94 13.59
CA VAL A 65 -15.60 -18.85 13.78
C VAL A 65 -16.76 -19.33 14.67
N GLU A 66 -17.28 -20.52 14.42
CA GLU A 66 -18.41 -21.07 15.20
C GLU A 66 -18.05 -21.38 16.66
N LYS A 67 -16.83 -21.83 16.92
CA LYS A 67 -16.41 -22.35 18.25
C LYS A 67 -15.61 -21.34 19.08
N ASN A 68 -14.96 -20.36 18.45
CA ASN A 68 -14.09 -19.38 19.11
C ASN A 68 -14.79 -18.61 20.26
N PRO A 69 -16.08 -18.23 20.18
CA PRO A 69 -16.78 -17.59 21.31
C PRO A 69 -16.83 -18.45 22.59
N ARG A 70 -16.57 -19.76 22.48
CA ARG A 70 -16.54 -20.70 23.62
C ARG A 70 -15.12 -21.16 23.96
N THR A 71 -14.23 -21.27 22.98
CA THR A 71 -12.87 -21.80 23.20
C THR A 71 -11.83 -20.72 23.46
N GLY A 72 -12.03 -19.49 22.97
CA GLY A 72 -11.05 -18.41 23.09
C GLY A 72 -9.73 -18.66 22.36
N ASN A 73 -9.67 -19.64 21.46
CA ASN A 73 -8.41 -20.06 20.81
C ASN A 73 -7.75 -18.95 19.98
N LEU A 74 -8.53 -18.03 19.39
CA LEU A 74 -8.01 -16.83 18.73
C LEU A 74 -7.33 -15.90 19.73
N GLY A 75 -7.96 -15.66 20.89
CA GLY A 75 -7.39 -14.85 21.96
C GLY A 75 -6.07 -15.43 22.47
N SER A 76 -6.01 -16.74 22.72
CA SER A 76 -4.78 -17.43 23.10
C SER A 76 -3.68 -17.31 22.04
N LEU A 77 -4.00 -17.46 20.75
CA LEU A 77 -3.04 -17.27 19.66
C LEU A 77 -2.49 -15.84 19.62
N ILE A 78 -3.35 -14.83 19.81
CA ILE A 78 -2.94 -13.43 19.87
C ILE A 78 -2.01 -13.20 21.06
N LYS A 79 -2.36 -13.69 22.26
CA LYS A 79 -1.49 -13.57 23.45
C LYS A 79 -0.13 -14.23 23.26
N VAL A 80 -0.07 -15.39 22.58
CA VAL A 80 1.19 -16.05 22.20
C VAL A 80 2.00 -15.18 21.23
N PHE A 81 1.36 -14.58 20.23
CA PHE A 81 2.02 -13.64 19.31
C PHE A 81 2.55 -12.39 20.03
N LEU A 82 1.74 -11.78 20.90
CA LEU A 82 2.11 -10.61 21.70
C LEU A 82 3.30 -10.92 22.62
N SER A 83 3.28 -12.07 23.30
CA SER A 83 4.38 -12.54 24.14
C SER A 83 5.67 -12.69 23.32
N ARG A 84 5.59 -13.30 22.14
CA ARG A 84 6.75 -13.45 21.26
C ARG A 84 7.28 -12.11 20.76
N THR A 85 6.42 -11.14 20.49
CA THR A 85 6.87 -9.84 19.97
C THR A 85 7.74 -9.07 20.97
N LYS A 86 7.57 -9.29 22.29
CA LYS A 86 8.39 -8.65 23.34
C LYS A 86 9.89 -8.97 23.22
N GLU A 87 10.25 -10.15 22.71
CA GLU A 87 11.65 -10.57 22.54
C GLU A 87 12.13 -10.44 21.09
N LEU A 88 11.29 -9.92 20.19
CA LEU A 88 11.58 -9.90 18.75
C LEU A 88 12.78 -9.01 18.41
N LYS A 89 12.93 -7.87 19.10
CA LYS A 89 14.07 -6.96 18.92
C LYS A 89 15.39 -7.63 19.30
N ILE A 90 15.43 -8.27 20.48
CA ILE A 90 16.59 -9.01 20.96
C ILE A 90 16.88 -10.19 20.02
N SER A 91 15.84 -10.88 19.56
CA SER A 91 15.98 -11.99 18.60
C SER A 91 16.55 -11.54 17.26
N ALA A 92 16.20 -10.34 16.78
CA ALA A 92 16.79 -9.77 15.58
C ALA A 92 18.27 -9.43 15.77
N GLU A 93 18.64 -8.86 16.92
CA GLU A 93 20.03 -8.57 17.27
C GLU A 93 20.88 -9.84 17.42
N CYS A 94 20.30 -10.91 17.99
CA CYS A 94 20.95 -12.21 18.16
C CYS A 94 20.85 -13.13 16.93
N GLN A 95 20.24 -12.69 15.83
CA GLN A 95 19.98 -13.52 14.64
C GLN A 95 19.24 -14.83 14.94
N ASN A 96 18.32 -14.81 15.91
CA ASN A 96 17.50 -15.97 16.27
C ASN A 96 16.36 -16.16 15.25
N HIS A 97 16.67 -16.82 14.13
CA HIS A 97 15.73 -17.07 13.03
C HIS A 97 14.49 -17.86 13.46
N LEU A 98 14.64 -18.84 14.34
CA LEU A 98 13.53 -19.71 14.75
C LEU A 98 12.43 -18.91 15.43
N PHE A 99 12.82 -18.00 16.32
CA PHE A 99 11.88 -17.20 17.09
C PHE A 99 11.12 -16.18 16.22
N ILE A 100 11.85 -15.48 15.34
CA ILE A 100 11.25 -14.53 14.39
C ILE A 100 10.30 -15.26 13.44
N TRP A 101 10.69 -16.46 13.00
CA TRP A 101 9.86 -17.30 12.13
C TRP A 101 8.57 -17.76 12.81
N GLN A 102 8.64 -18.21 14.07
CA GLN A 102 7.43 -18.58 14.81
C GLN A 102 6.50 -17.38 15.06
N ALA A 103 7.06 -16.20 15.33
CA ALA A 103 6.28 -14.97 15.46
C ALA A 103 5.61 -14.58 14.13
N HIS A 104 6.33 -14.70 13.01
CA HIS A 104 5.78 -14.51 11.67
C HIS A 104 4.64 -15.49 11.37
N ASN A 105 4.85 -16.78 11.63
CA ASN A 105 3.84 -17.82 11.42
C ASN A 105 2.57 -17.58 12.26
N ALA A 106 2.72 -17.11 13.50
CA ALA A 106 1.59 -16.76 14.36
C ALA A 106 0.80 -15.59 13.76
N LEU A 107 1.49 -14.54 13.33
CA LEU A 107 0.87 -13.38 12.71
C LEU A 107 0.19 -13.72 11.38
N PHE A 108 0.79 -14.60 10.59
CA PHE A 108 0.22 -15.09 9.33
C PHE A 108 -1.11 -15.83 9.57
N ILE A 109 -1.18 -16.72 10.58
CA ILE A 109 -2.44 -17.38 10.95
C ILE A 109 -3.46 -16.34 11.41
N ILE A 110 -3.07 -15.39 12.27
CA ILE A 110 -3.96 -14.30 12.74
C ILE A 110 -4.51 -13.51 11.54
N CYS A 111 -3.67 -13.12 10.59
CA CYS A 111 -4.06 -12.41 9.38
C CYS A 111 -5.06 -13.21 8.52
N CYS A 112 -4.81 -14.51 8.32
CA CYS A 112 -5.73 -15.39 7.59
C CYS A 112 -7.09 -15.50 8.27
N LEU A 113 -7.11 -15.62 9.61
CA LEU A 113 -8.35 -15.64 10.38
C LEU A 113 -9.07 -14.30 10.27
N LEU A 114 -8.40 -13.17 10.52
CA LEU A 114 -8.99 -11.84 10.45
C LEU A 114 -9.71 -11.57 9.12
N LYS A 115 -9.14 -12.01 7.98
CA LYS A 115 -9.81 -11.91 6.67
C LYS A 115 -11.16 -12.63 6.64
N VAL A 116 -11.24 -13.83 7.21
CA VAL A 116 -12.47 -14.61 7.26
C VAL A 116 -13.49 -13.99 8.22
N PHE A 117 -13.02 -13.44 9.35
CA PHE A 117 -13.90 -12.80 10.31
C PHE A 117 -14.48 -11.51 9.71
N ILE A 118 -13.64 -10.58 9.25
CA ILE A 118 -14.06 -9.29 8.68
C ILE A 118 -14.98 -9.45 7.45
N SER A 119 -14.81 -10.51 6.66
CA SER A 119 -15.68 -10.75 5.50
C SER A 119 -17.05 -11.35 5.83
N ARG A 120 -17.28 -11.78 7.07
CA ARG A 120 -18.50 -12.54 7.44
C ARG A 120 -19.32 -11.93 8.56
N MET A 121 -18.75 -11.07 9.37
CA MET A 121 -19.40 -10.56 10.59
C MET A 121 -19.23 -9.04 10.70
N SER A 122 -20.07 -8.40 11.50
CA SER A 122 -19.96 -6.97 11.79
C SER A 122 -18.81 -6.67 12.75
N GLU A 123 -18.49 -5.37 12.94
CA GLU A 123 -17.42 -4.97 13.85
C GLU A 123 -17.77 -5.26 15.32
N GLU A 124 -19.04 -5.19 15.70
CA GLU A 124 -19.51 -5.55 17.04
C GLU A 124 -19.40 -7.06 17.30
N GLU A 125 -19.75 -7.88 16.31
CA GLU A 125 -19.58 -9.34 16.39
C GLU A 125 -18.11 -9.72 16.43
N LEU A 126 -17.27 -9.04 15.63
CA LEU A 126 -15.82 -9.21 15.66
C LEU A 126 -15.28 -8.96 17.07
N GLN A 127 -15.69 -7.89 17.74
CA GLN A 127 -15.24 -7.58 19.09
C GLN A 127 -15.49 -8.73 20.08
N LEU A 128 -16.64 -9.40 19.99
CA LEU A 128 -16.97 -10.52 20.88
C LEU A 128 -16.00 -11.71 20.76
N HIS A 129 -15.36 -11.88 19.60
CA HIS A 129 -14.36 -12.93 19.39
C HIS A 129 -12.99 -12.64 20.04
N PHE A 130 -12.79 -11.42 20.55
CA PHE A 130 -11.58 -10.97 21.23
C PHE A 130 -11.76 -10.83 22.75
N THR A 131 -12.99 -10.92 23.26
CA THR A 131 -13.32 -10.67 24.68
C THR A 131 -13.53 -11.94 25.51
N TYR A 132 -13.15 -13.13 25.00
CA TYR A 132 -13.37 -14.37 25.75
C TYR A 132 -12.40 -14.47 26.96
N GLU A 133 -12.98 -14.43 28.17
CA GLU A 133 -12.31 -14.79 29.42
C GLU A 133 -12.97 -16.03 30.02
N ASP A 134 -12.17 -17.01 30.41
CA ASP A 134 -12.64 -18.16 31.17
C ASP A 134 -13.07 -17.67 32.55
N LYS A 135 -14.38 -17.55 32.78
CA LYS A 135 -14.94 -17.13 34.07
C LYS A 135 -14.71 -18.23 35.09
N THR A 136 -13.51 -18.29 35.66
CA THR A 136 -13.29 -19.03 36.90
C THR A 136 -14.18 -18.40 37.99
N PRO A 137 -15.04 -19.19 38.67
CA PRO A 137 -15.90 -18.65 39.72
C PRO A 137 -15.03 -18.17 40.89
N GLY A 138 -14.77 -16.86 40.97
CA GLY A 138 -14.00 -16.24 42.05
C GLY A 138 -13.08 -15.07 41.64
N SER A 139 -12.82 -14.86 40.35
CA SER A 139 -12.02 -13.71 39.90
C SER A 139 -12.87 -12.44 39.82
N TYR A 140 -12.74 -11.56 40.81
CA TYR A 140 -13.33 -10.22 40.77
C TYR A 140 -12.36 -9.27 40.06
N GLY A 141 -12.76 -8.76 38.90
CA GLY A 141 -12.36 -7.43 38.42
C GLY A 141 -10.94 -7.28 37.89
N THR A 142 -10.49 -8.14 36.98
CA THR A 142 -9.45 -7.70 36.02
C THR A 142 -10.18 -6.94 34.91
N GLU A 143 -9.76 -5.70 34.62
CA GLU A 143 -10.27 -4.95 33.48
C GLU A 143 -10.09 -5.81 32.23
N CYS A 144 -11.17 -6.09 31.50
CA CYS A 144 -11.13 -6.92 30.29
C CYS A 144 -10.10 -6.30 29.34
N GLU A 145 -8.95 -6.96 29.16
CA GLU A 145 -7.88 -6.44 28.31
C GLU A 145 -8.41 -6.35 26.87
N ASP A 146 -8.30 -5.16 26.28
CA ASP A 146 -8.71 -4.94 24.90
C ASP A 146 -7.66 -5.51 23.94
N LEU A 147 -7.81 -6.79 23.63
CA LEU A 147 -6.89 -7.53 22.77
C LEU A 147 -6.82 -6.94 21.34
N ILE A 148 -7.87 -6.27 20.85
CA ILE A 148 -7.84 -5.63 19.54
C ILE A 148 -6.92 -4.41 19.59
N GLU A 149 -7.11 -3.52 20.57
CA GLU A 149 -6.24 -2.36 20.72
C GLU A 149 -4.78 -2.78 20.97
N GLU A 150 -4.56 -3.84 21.77
CA GLU A 150 -3.21 -4.33 22.05
C GLU A 150 -2.54 -4.91 20.80
N LEU A 151 -3.29 -5.69 20.00
CA LEU A 151 -2.79 -6.22 18.73
C LEU A 151 -2.48 -5.09 17.75
N LEU A 152 -3.37 -4.11 17.56
CA LEU A 152 -3.13 -2.95 16.68
C LEU A 152 -1.90 -2.15 17.11
N CYS A 153 -1.76 -1.88 18.41
CA CYS A 153 -0.61 -1.18 18.96
C CYS A 153 0.69 -1.97 18.73
N CYS A 154 0.66 -3.29 18.96
CA CYS A 154 1.79 -4.19 18.73
C CYS A 154 2.20 -4.22 17.25
N LEU A 155 1.25 -4.26 16.31
CA LEU A 155 1.55 -4.21 14.87
C LEU A 155 2.22 -2.90 14.47
N ILE A 156 1.76 -1.77 15.00
CA ILE A 156 2.38 -0.47 14.76
C ILE A 156 3.79 -0.43 15.35
N GLN A 157 3.97 -0.90 16.59
CA GLN A 157 5.28 -1.00 17.23
C GLN A 157 6.24 -1.89 16.43
N LEU A 158 5.76 -3.04 15.94
CA LEU A 158 6.56 -3.92 15.09
C LEU A 158 7.08 -3.18 13.86
N ILE A 159 6.21 -2.42 13.18
CA ILE A 159 6.60 -1.66 11.98
C ILE A 159 7.59 -0.54 12.31
N VAL A 160 7.42 0.19 13.42
CA VAL A 160 8.20 1.41 13.70
C VAL A 160 9.41 1.22 14.61
N GLU A 161 9.51 0.09 15.32
CA GLU A 161 10.56 -0.19 16.31
C GLU A 161 11.52 -1.31 15.88
N ILE A 162 11.04 -2.27 15.08
CA ILE A 162 11.88 -3.37 14.61
C ILE A 162 12.62 -2.93 13.35
N PRO A 163 13.95 -3.05 13.29
CA PRO A 163 14.70 -2.71 12.10
C PRO A 163 14.34 -3.63 10.95
N LEU A 164 14.24 -3.06 9.74
CA LEU A 164 14.04 -3.81 8.52
C LEU A 164 15.37 -4.47 8.11
N LEU A 165 15.41 -5.80 8.22
CA LEU A 165 16.52 -6.69 7.89
C LEU A 165 15.95 -7.86 7.09
N ASP A 166 16.79 -8.63 6.40
CA ASP A 166 16.35 -9.81 5.64
C ASP A 166 15.52 -10.79 6.51
N ILE A 167 15.92 -10.97 7.77
CA ILE A 167 15.27 -11.88 8.72
C ILE A 167 13.94 -11.35 9.24
N THR A 168 13.75 -10.03 9.29
CA THR A 168 12.54 -9.37 9.77
C THR A 168 11.62 -8.92 8.63
N TYR A 169 12.06 -9.05 7.37
CA TYR A 169 11.30 -8.60 6.21
C TYR A 169 9.89 -9.21 6.15
N SER A 170 9.79 -10.54 6.31
CA SER A 170 8.52 -11.26 6.20
C SER A 170 7.53 -10.88 7.30
N ILE A 171 8.01 -10.71 8.54
CA ILE A 171 7.13 -10.30 9.65
C ILE A 171 6.70 -8.83 9.54
N SER A 172 7.57 -7.95 9.05
CA SER A 172 7.21 -6.55 8.75
C SER A 172 6.18 -6.44 7.64
N LEU A 173 6.34 -7.22 6.56
CA LEU A 173 5.35 -7.30 5.48
C LEU A 173 4.00 -7.83 5.99
N GLU A 174 4.02 -8.87 6.81
CA GLU A 174 2.80 -9.44 7.38
C GLU A 174 2.11 -8.47 8.36
N ALA A 175 2.88 -7.69 9.13
CA ALA A 175 2.33 -6.66 10.02
C ALA A 175 1.62 -5.53 9.26
N VAL A 176 2.25 -5.02 8.20
CA VAL A 176 1.62 -4.03 7.31
C VAL A 176 0.35 -4.61 6.68
N THR A 177 0.42 -5.85 6.21
CA THR A 177 -0.73 -6.55 5.61
C THR A 177 -1.87 -6.71 6.62
N THR A 178 -1.56 -7.09 7.85
CA THR A 178 -2.57 -7.30 8.90
C THR A 178 -3.30 -6.00 9.24
N LEU A 179 -2.59 -4.86 9.28
CA LEU A 179 -3.23 -3.55 9.43
C LEU A 179 -4.15 -3.19 8.26
N VAL A 180 -3.74 -3.50 7.03
CA VAL A 180 -4.60 -3.33 5.85
C VAL A 180 -5.85 -4.22 5.94
N VAL A 181 -5.71 -5.45 6.45
CA VAL A 181 -6.83 -6.36 6.70
C VAL A 181 -7.82 -5.77 7.71
N PHE A 182 -7.35 -5.23 8.83
CA PHE A 182 -8.21 -4.53 9.78
C PHE A 182 -8.99 -3.39 9.12
N LEU A 183 -8.31 -2.55 8.33
CA LEU A 183 -8.93 -1.41 7.65
C LEU A 183 -9.83 -1.80 6.46
N SER A 184 -9.81 -3.06 6.05
CA SER A 184 -10.63 -3.57 4.93
C SER A 184 -12.12 -3.69 5.27
N CYS A 185 -12.50 -3.53 6.54
CA CYS A 185 -13.89 -3.57 7.00
C CYS A 185 -14.80 -2.61 6.21
N GLN A 186 -14.28 -1.46 5.77
CA GLN A 186 -15.00 -0.50 4.95
C GLN A 186 -15.52 -1.10 3.62
N LEU A 187 -14.86 -2.12 3.06
CA LEU A 187 -15.26 -2.74 1.81
C LEU A 187 -16.57 -3.53 1.91
N PHE A 188 -16.93 -3.94 3.12
CA PHE A 188 -18.16 -4.68 3.39
C PHE A 188 -19.34 -3.78 3.78
N HIS A 189 -19.11 -2.46 3.83
CA HIS A 189 -20.10 -1.46 4.18
C HIS A 189 -20.39 -0.54 2.99
N LYS A 190 -21.67 -0.29 2.71
CA LYS A 190 -22.09 0.62 1.64
C LYS A 190 -21.88 2.09 1.99
N GLU A 191 -21.97 2.40 3.28
CA GLU A 191 -21.77 3.74 3.82
C GLU A 191 -20.37 3.87 4.42
N ILE A 192 -19.89 5.11 4.52
CA ILE A 192 -18.59 5.40 5.12
C ILE A 192 -18.70 5.18 6.63
N LEU A 193 -17.85 4.30 7.16
CA LEU A 193 -17.75 4.00 8.59
C LEU A 193 -17.13 5.19 9.32
N ARG A 194 -17.96 6.05 9.89
CA ARG A 194 -17.49 7.23 10.65
C ARG A 194 -17.08 6.89 12.08
N GLU A 195 -17.63 5.82 12.66
CA GLU A 195 -17.44 5.41 14.06
C GLU A 195 -16.95 3.97 14.17
N SER A 196 -16.00 3.56 13.32
CA SER A 196 -15.42 2.22 13.46
C SER A 196 -14.50 2.16 14.68
N LEU A 197 -14.61 1.06 15.42
CA LEU A 197 -13.79 0.72 16.58
C LEU A 197 -12.30 0.64 16.22
N ILE A 198 -11.96 0.04 15.09
CA ILE A 198 -10.59 0.01 14.54
C ILE A 198 -10.09 1.44 14.25
N HIS A 199 -10.92 2.30 13.66
CA HIS A 199 -10.56 3.69 13.37
C HIS A 199 -10.27 4.46 14.68
N LYS A 200 -11.11 4.26 15.69
CA LYS A 200 -10.94 4.86 17.02
C LYS A 200 -9.62 4.44 17.67
N TYR A 201 -9.23 3.17 17.60
CA TYR A 201 -7.94 2.74 18.16
C TYR A 201 -6.72 3.26 17.40
N LEU A 202 -6.84 3.50 16.09
CA LEU A 202 -5.74 4.03 15.28
C LEU A 202 -5.61 5.55 15.42
N MET A 203 -6.73 6.27 15.49
CA MET A 203 -6.77 7.73 15.57
C MET A 203 -6.73 8.27 17.00
N HIS A 204 -7.08 7.46 17.99
CA HIS A 204 -7.09 7.81 19.42
C HIS A 204 -6.41 6.70 20.24
N GLY A 205 -6.24 6.91 21.55
CA GLY A 205 -5.73 5.86 22.43
C GLY A 205 -4.23 5.57 22.29
N ARG A 206 -3.84 4.30 22.48
CA ARG A 206 -2.42 3.90 22.61
C ARG A 206 -1.61 4.00 21.32
N CYS A 207 -2.26 3.99 20.15
CA CYS A 207 -1.56 4.05 18.86
C CYS A 207 -1.13 5.47 18.46
N LEU A 208 -1.82 6.50 18.97
CA LEU A 208 -1.64 7.90 18.58
C LEU A 208 -0.17 8.39 18.67
N PRO A 209 0.62 8.09 19.72
CA PRO A 209 2.02 8.52 19.82
C PRO A 209 2.93 8.01 18.70
N TYR A 210 2.54 6.93 18.02
CA TYR A 210 3.34 6.31 16.96
C TYR A 210 3.02 6.87 15.56
N THR A 211 1.98 7.70 15.41
CA THR A 211 1.48 8.21 14.11
C THR A 211 2.61 8.71 13.20
N SER A 212 3.41 9.68 13.68
CA SER A 212 4.46 10.32 12.87
C SER A 212 5.55 9.33 12.48
N ARG A 213 5.90 8.42 13.40
CA ARG A 213 6.88 7.35 13.16
C ARG A 213 6.36 6.36 12.14
N LEU A 214 5.07 6.01 12.20
CA LEU A 214 4.43 5.09 11.26
C LEU A 214 4.41 5.69 9.86
N VAL A 215 3.90 6.92 9.68
CA VAL A 215 3.89 7.61 8.39
C VAL A 215 5.30 7.71 7.81
N LYS A 216 6.28 8.11 8.63
CA LYS A 216 7.69 8.18 8.23
C LYS A 216 8.23 6.83 7.77
N THR A 217 7.94 5.76 8.50
CA THR A 217 8.42 4.40 8.17
C THR A 217 7.79 3.87 6.90
N LEU A 218 6.48 4.05 6.71
CA LEU A 218 5.78 3.63 5.49
C LEU A 218 6.29 4.38 4.25
N LEU A 219 6.55 5.69 4.38
CA LEU A 219 7.20 6.47 3.33
C LEU A 219 8.63 5.99 3.06
N TYR A 220 9.42 5.62 4.08
CA TYR A 220 10.74 5.05 3.84
C TYR A 220 10.68 3.71 3.11
N ASN A 221 9.74 2.84 3.44
CA ASN A 221 9.55 1.58 2.71
C ASN A 221 9.24 1.85 1.24
N PHE A 222 8.37 2.83 0.95
CA PHE A 222 8.08 3.29 -0.41
C PHE A 222 9.32 3.87 -1.10
N ILE A 223 10.13 4.67 -0.41
CA ILE A 223 11.32 5.31 -0.97
C ILE A 223 12.41 4.28 -1.29
N ARG A 224 12.66 3.33 -0.38
CA ARG A 224 13.78 2.39 -0.50
C ARG A 224 13.53 1.27 -1.49
N GLN A 225 12.26 0.93 -1.75
CA GLN A 225 11.90 -0.17 -2.65
C GLN A 225 12.69 -1.46 -2.35
N GLU A 226 12.87 -1.80 -1.07
CA GLU A 226 13.68 -2.98 -0.69
C GLU A 226 13.07 -4.26 -1.27
N ARG A 227 13.91 -5.00 -1.99
CA ARG A 227 13.49 -6.23 -2.65
C ARG A 227 13.24 -7.33 -1.62
N SER A 228 12.36 -8.27 -1.94
CA SER A 228 12.21 -9.46 -1.10
C SER A 228 13.56 -10.20 -1.03
N PRO A 229 14.02 -10.61 0.17
CA PRO A 229 15.25 -11.39 0.29
C PRO A 229 15.16 -12.67 -0.56
N PRO A 230 16.25 -13.07 -1.25
CA PRO A 230 16.21 -14.23 -2.12
C PRO A 230 15.93 -15.51 -1.32
N PRO A 231 15.23 -16.49 -1.93
CA PRO A 231 14.99 -17.77 -1.27
C PRO A 231 16.35 -18.48 -1.07
N GLY A 232 16.90 -18.41 0.14
CA GLY A 232 18.09 -19.16 0.53
C GLY A 232 19.21 -18.38 1.23
N THR A 233 19.13 -17.06 1.43
CA THR A 233 20.27 -16.33 1.99
C THR A 233 20.54 -16.62 3.46
N HIS A 234 19.55 -16.95 4.30
CA HIS A 234 19.81 -17.17 5.73
C HIS A 234 18.79 -18.08 6.42
N VAL A 235 18.82 -19.39 6.16
CA VAL A 235 18.21 -20.38 7.07
C VAL A 235 18.98 -21.71 6.95
N PHE A 236 19.92 -21.94 7.87
CA PHE A 236 20.82 -23.11 7.99
C PHE A 236 21.80 -23.34 6.83
N GLN A 237 23.11 -23.25 7.11
CA GLN A 237 24.14 -23.90 6.31
C GLN A 237 24.38 -25.26 6.97
N GLN A 238 23.71 -26.33 6.53
CA GLN A 238 24.09 -27.67 6.98
C GLN A 238 25.42 -28.05 6.31
N GLN A 239 26.38 -28.47 7.13
CA GLN A 239 27.58 -29.17 6.67
C GLN A 239 27.19 -30.36 5.77
N PRO A 240 28.03 -30.72 4.79
CA PRO A 240 27.68 -31.68 3.77
C PRO A 240 27.86 -33.12 4.28
N ASP A 241 27.02 -33.57 5.21
CA ASP A 241 26.83 -34.98 5.51
C ASP A 241 25.51 -35.22 6.26
N GLY A 242 24.50 -35.71 5.54
CA GLY A 242 23.25 -36.24 6.12
C GLY A 242 21.97 -35.54 5.66
N GLY A 243 21.29 -36.17 4.70
CA GLY A 243 20.04 -35.76 4.03
C GLY A 243 19.03 -34.88 4.79
N GLY A 244 18.59 -33.81 4.11
CA GLY A 244 17.44 -32.98 4.48
C GLY A 244 17.10 -31.96 3.38
N LEU A 245 16.16 -32.32 2.51
CA LEU A 245 15.64 -31.47 1.42
C LEU A 245 14.67 -30.42 1.99
N LEU A 246 15.14 -29.28 2.50
CA LEU A 246 14.26 -28.25 3.08
C LEU A 246 14.82 -26.82 2.88
N TYR A 247 14.43 -26.12 1.80
CA TYR A 247 14.81 -24.70 1.57
C TYR A 247 13.76 -23.89 0.80
N GLY A 248 13.52 -22.65 1.26
CA GLY A 248 13.01 -21.53 0.44
C GLY A 248 11.78 -20.80 0.99
N ILE A 249 11.93 -19.73 1.80
CA ILE A 249 10.76 -19.05 2.42
C ILE A 249 10.86 -17.51 2.58
N ALA A 250 11.67 -16.78 1.83
CA ALA A 250 11.70 -15.30 1.98
C ALA A 250 10.99 -14.51 0.86
N SER A 251 10.68 -15.14 -0.28
CA SER A 251 10.17 -14.42 -1.47
C SER A 251 8.67 -14.62 -1.75
N GLY A 252 8.03 -15.69 -1.26
CA GLY A 252 6.64 -16.04 -1.60
C GLY A 252 5.55 -15.20 -0.91
N VAL A 253 5.80 -14.70 0.30
CA VAL A 253 4.81 -13.93 1.10
C VAL A 253 4.38 -12.62 0.40
N ALA A 254 5.30 -12.08 -0.40
CA ALA A 254 5.18 -10.86 -1.20
C ALA A 254 3.98 -10.80 -2.15
N THR A 255 3.70 -11.91 -2.82
CA THR A 255 3.02 -11.88 -4.12
C THR A 255 1.60 -12.43 -4.04
N GLY A 256 1.35 -13.41 -3.17
CA GLY A 256 0.03 -14.00 -2.95
C GLY A 256 -1.00 -13.01 -2.41
N LEU A 257 -0.64 -12.25 -1.36
CA LEU A 257 -1.51 -11.29 -0.66
C LEU A 257 -2.08 -10.16 -1.55
N ARG A 258 -1.55 -10.01 -2.77
CA ARG A 258 -1.83 -8.89 -3.68
C ARG A 258 -3.19 -8.96 -4.39
N THR A 259 -3.81 -10.13 -4.54
CA THR A 259 -5.00 -10.25 -5.42
C THR A 259 -6.34 -10.18 -4.70
N VAL A 260 -6.37 -10.41 -3.38
CA VAL A 260 -7.58 -10.19 -2.58
C VAL A 260 -7.73 -8.71 -2.21
N PHE A 261 -6.64 -7.93 -2.19
CA PHE A 261 -6.70 -6.47 -1.97
C PHE A 261 -6.81 -5.63 -3.24
N THR A 262 -6.81 -6.21 -4.43
CA THR A 262 -7.35 -5.58 -5.65
C THR A 262 -8.87 -5.77 -5.75
N LEU A 263 -9.58 -5.51 -4.64
CA LEU A 263 -11.03 -5.52 -4.55
C LEU A 263 -11.60 -4.33 -5.35
N GLY A 264 -12.08 -4.59 -6.57
CA GLY A 264 -13.03 -3.72 -7.28
C GLY A 264 -12.64 -3.16 -8.66
N GLY A 265 -11.44 -3.45 -9.18
CA GLY A 265 -11.04 -3.00 -10.52
C GLY A 265 -11.55 -3.89 -11.64
N VAL A 266 -12.75 -3.62 -12.16
CA VAL A 266 -13.22 -4.18 -13.43
C VAL A 266 -12.28 -3.72 -14.55
N GLY A 267 -11.44 -4.61 -15.08
CA GLY A 267 -10.93 -4.50 -16.45
C GLY A 267 -9.44 -4.28 -16.69
N SER A 268 -8.57 -4.13 -15.69
CA SER A 268 -7.13 -3.97 -15.99
C SER A 268 -6.47 -5.32 -16.27
N LYS A 269 -6.17 -5.61 -17.55
CA LYS A 269 -5.28 -6.72 -17.94
C LYS A 269 -3.92 -6.55 -17.23
N PRO A 270 -3.39 -7.59 -16.54
CA PRO A 270 -2.07 -7.49 -15.93
C PRO A 270 -1.02 -7.33 -17.04
N THR A 271 -0.26 -6.24 -16.99
CA THR A 271 0.89 -6.02 -17.87
C THR A 271 2.04 -6.92 -17.37
N PRO A 272 2.63 -7.80 -18.21
CA PRO A 272 3.57 -8.84 -17.78
C PRO A 272 4.99 -8.32 -17.44
N GLN A 273 5.15 -7.06 -17.02
CA GLN A 273 6.46 -6.43 -16.78
C GLN A 273 6.64 -5.83 -15.37
N LEU A 274 5.63 -5.89 -14.50
CA LEU A 274 5.71 -5.44 -13.11
C LEU A 274 5.51 -6.63 -12.16
N GLU A 275 6.36 -7.64 -12.32
CA GLU A 275 6.77 -8.48 -11.18
C GLU A 275 7.43 -7.53 -10.17
N GLN A 276 6.63 -6.99 -9.25
CA GLN A 276 7.07 -5.97 -8.31
C GLN A 276 8.06 -6.58 -7.34
N CYS A 277 9.35 -6.31 -7.57
CA CYS A 277 10.46 -6.78 -6.74
C CYS A 277 10.33 -6.44 -5.24
N SER A 278 9.44 -5.49 -4.87
CA SER A 278 9.44 -4.83 -3.55
C SER A 278 8.02 -4.79 -2.94
N PRO A 279 7.48 -5.92 -2.46
CA PRO A 279 6.10 -6.03 -1.92
C PRO A 279 5.85 -5.13 -0.71
N LEU A 280 6.83 -5.01 0.19
CA LEU A 280 6.69 -4.20 1.40
C LEU A 280 6.48 -2.73 1.07
N ALA A 281 7.16 -2.22 0.04
CA ALA A 281 6.99 -0.85 -0.44
C ALA A 281 5.56 -0.58 -0.93
N HIS A 282 5.01 -1.51 -1.70
CA HIS A 282 3.65 -1.41 -2.24
C HIS A 282 2.59 -1.52 -1.15
N GLN A 283 2.72 -2.49 -0.24
CA GLN A 283 1.78 -2.63 0.88
C GLN A 283 1.87 -1.46 1.86
N SER A 284 3.08 -0.93 2.08
CA SER A 284 3.28 0.25 2.93
C SER A 284 2.63 1.49 2.32
N LEU A 285 2.73 1.66 1.00
CA LEU A 285 2.06 2.73 0.27
C LEU A 285 0.54 2.59 0.36
N LEU A 286 0.00 1.39 0.17
CA LEU A 286 -1.44 1.13 0.31
C LEU A 286 -1.92 1.48 1.72
N LEU A 287 -1.25 0.95 2.76
CA LEU A 287 -1.58 1.25 4.16
C LEU A 287 -1.53 2.76 4.42
N LEU A 288 -0.49 3.44 3.96
CA LEU A 288 -0.35 4.89 4.12
C LEU A 288 -1.53 5.64 3.49
N LEU A 289 -1.92 5.27 2.27
CA LEU A 289 -3.03 5.92 1.56
C LEU A 289 -4.37 5.67 2.25
N VAL A 290 -4.60 4.48 2.80
CA VAL A 290 -5.82 4.17 3.57
C VAL A 290 -5.84 5.00 4.86
N LEU A 291 -4.76 4.96 5.65
CA LEU A 291 -4.63 5.73 6.90
C LEU A 291 -4.82 7.24 6.68
N ALA A 292 -4.24 7.77 5.61
CA ALA A 292 -4.34 9.19 5.27
C ALA A 292 -5.74 9.61 4.81
N ASN A 293 -6.59 8.66 4.39
CA ASN A 293 -7.93 8.93 3.90
C ASN A 293 -9.04 8.49 4.85
N LEU A 294 -8.72 8.02 6.06
CA LEU A 294 -9.71 7.84 7.13
C LEU A 294 -10.45 9.16 7.38
N THR A 295 -11.74 9.04 7.68
CA THR A 295 -12.61 10.19 7.97
C THR A 295 -12.14 10.93 9.20
N ASP A 296 -12.25 12.26 9.15
CA ASP A 296 -12.03 13.07 10.34
C ASP A 296 -13.09 12.77 11.40
N ALA A 297 -12.69 12.74 12.67
CA ALA A 297 -13.63 12.74 13.77
C ALA A 297 -14.13 14.18 14.02
N PRO A 298 -15.32 14.37 14.62
CA PRO A 298 -15.99 15.68 14.70
C PRO A 298 -15.12 16.82 15.22
N ASP A 299 -14.25 16.54 16.20
CA ASP A 299 -13.41 17.54 16.88
C ASP A 299 -11.90 17.27 16.72
N THR A 300 -11.50 16.19 16.03
CA THR A 300 -10.08 15.83 15.87
C THR A 300 -9.79 15.43 14.42
N PRO A 301 -8.97 16.21 13.69
CA PRO A 301 -8.63 15.86 12.31
C PRO A 301 -7.78 14.59 12.26
N ASN A 302 -7.77 13.91 11.12
CA ASN A 302 -7.00 12.70 10.91
C ASN A 302 -5.48 12.95 11.17
N PRO A 303 -4.88 12.31 12.19
CA PRO A 303 -3.48 12.57 12.58
C PRO A 303 -2.47 12.08 11.52
N TYR A 304 -2.80 11.03 10.75
CA TYR A 304 -1.98 10.56 9.64
C TYR A 304 -1.97 11.55 8.47
N ARG A 305 -3.13 12.15 8.19
CA ARG A 305 -3.26 13.21 7.18
C ARG A 305 -2.46 14.46 7.59
N GLN A 306 -2.54 14.85 8.87
CA GLN A 306 -1.72 15.95 9.42
C GLN A 306 -0.22 15.67 9.33
N ALA A 307 0.22 14.45 9.61
CA ALA A 307 1.61 14.01 9.44
C ALA A 307 2.09 14.19 7.98
N ILE A 308 1.27 13.81 6.99
CA ILE A 308 1.58 13.99 5.56
C ILE A 308 1.66 15.46 5.17
N MET A 309 0.77 16.30 5.70
CA MET A 309 0.73 17.75 5.44
C MET A 309 1.95 18.51 6.00
N SER A 310 2.56 18.01 7.08
CA SER A 310 3.48 18.79 7.91
C SER A 310 4.95 18.40 7.83
N PHE A 311 5.30 17.26 7.22
CA PHE A 311 6.71 16.85 7.14
C PHE A 311 7.55 17.76 6.24
N LYS A 312 8.83 17.88 6.58
CA LYS A 312 9.81 18.79 5.96
C LYS A 312 11.00 18.04 5.36
N ASN A 313 11.83 18.75 4.60
CA ASN A 313 13.05 18.18 4.06
C ASN A 313 14.07 17.96 5.18
N THR A 314 14.88 16.91 5.11
CA THR A 314 16.01 16.69 6.04
C THR A 314 17.04 17.82 6.03
N GLN A 315 17.09 18.62 4.95
CA GLN A 315 17.97 19.78 4.82
C GLN A 315 17.38 21.05 5.45
N ASP A 316 16.09 21.06 5.80
CA ASP A 316 15.47 22.21 6.46
C ASP A 316 15.86 22.24 7.94
N SER A 317 16.74 23.17 8.31
CA SER A 317 17.17 23.39 9.69
C SER A 317 16.15 24.13 10.56
N SER A 318 14.99 24.50 10.00
CA SER A 318 13.92 25.17 10.75
C SER A 318 13.43 24.27 11.89
N ALA A 319 13.46 24.78 13.12
CA ALA A 319 12.92 24.04 14.26
C ALA A 319 11.43 23.71 14.05
N PHE A 320 11.00 22.54 14.52
CA PHE A 320 9.58 22.22 14.58
C PHE A 320 8.91 23.13 15.60
N SER A 321 7.79 23.76 15.21
CA SER A 321 6.95 24.47 16.18
C SER A 321 6.31 23.46 17.12
N SER A 322 6.19 23.80 18.41
CA SER A 322 5.48 22.98 19.40
C SER A 322 4.01 22.75 19.05
N SER A 323 3.47 23.51 18.09
CA SER A 323 2.09 23.41 17.60
C SER A 323 1.84 22.21 16.66
N ASN A 324 2.87 21.56 16.13
CA ASN A 324 2.72 20.44 15.18
C ASN A 324 3.25 19.13 15.79
N PRO A 325 2.44 18.40 16.59
CA PRO A 325 2.88 17.16 17.24
C PRO A 325 3.22 16.04 16.24
N HIS A 326 2.77 16.17 15.00
CA HIS A 326 2.94 15.16 13.95
C HIS A 326 4.07 15.42 12.95
N ALA A 327 4.91 16.43 13.19
CA ALA A 327 5.95 16.82 12.23
C ALA A 327 7.20 15.93 12.32
N PHE A 328 7.79 15.63 11.16
CA PHE A 328 9.06 14.90 11.02
C PHE A 328 9.78 15.33 9.73
N GLN A 329 10.97 14.76 9.49
CA GLN A 329 11.78 15.03 8.30
C GLN A 329 11.95 13.79 7.42
N ILE A 330 11.96 14.01 6.10
CA ILE A 330 12.29 13.04 5.05
C ILE A 330 13.24 13.67 4.03
N ASN A 331 14.11 12.87 3.42
CA ASN A 331 14.94 13.33 2.31
C ASN A 331 14.07 13.50 1.05
N PHE A 332 13.86 14.75 0.64
CA PHE A 332 12.98 15.05 -0.49
C PHE A 332 13.55 14.57 -1.83
N ASN A 333 14.88 14.49 -1.99
CA ASN A 333 15.48 13.98 -3.21
C ASN A 333 15.15 12.49 -3.40
N SER A 334 15.31 11.68 -2.35
CA SER A 334 14.96 10.25 -2.39
C SER A 334 13.46 10.05 -2.60
N LEU A 335 12.61 10.86 -1.97
CA LEU A 335 11.16 10.83 -2.20
C LEU A 335 10.79 11.17 -3.64
N TYR A 336 11.39 12.22 -4.20
CA TYR A 336 11.18 12.65 -5.58
C TYR A 336 11.58 11.55 -6.57
N THR A 337 12.78 10.96 -6.41
CA THR A 337 13.24 9.86 -7.27
C THR A 337 12.28 8.68 -7.23
N ALA A 338 11.84 8.25 -6.04
CA ALA A 338 10.88 7.15 -5.90
C ALA A 338 9.52 7.49 -6.53
N LEU A 339 9.04 8.73 -6.40
CA LEU A 339 7.81 9.17 -7.05
C LEU A 339 7.92 9.10 -8.58
N CYS A 340 9.04 9.55 -9.16
CA CYS A 340 9.27 9.48 -10.61
C CYS A 340 9.28 8.03 -11.12
N GLU A 341 10.02 7.14 -10.46
CA GLU A 341 10.17 5.74 -10.87
C GLU A 341 8.86 4.95 -10.78
N GLN A 342 8.01 5.27 -9.80
CA GLN A 342 6.78 4.52 -9.51
C GLN A 342 5.52 5.13 -10.15
N GLN A 343 5.60 6.22 -10.92
CA GLN A 343 4.42 6.94 -11.45
C GLN A 343 3.48 6.12 -12.35
N ARG A 344 3.90 4.94 -12.83
CA ARG A 344 3.02 4.04 -13.59
C ARG A 344 1.93 3.38 -12.74
N SER A 345 2.07 3.42 -11.41
CA SER A 345 1.13 2.84 -10.43
C SER A 345 0.11 3.88 -9.97
N ASP A 346 -1.18 3.51 -9.99
CA ASP A 346 -2.30 4.33 -9.49
C ASP A 346 -2.04 4.87 -8.07
N GLN A 347 -1.47 4.03 -7.19
CA GLN A 347 -1.17 4.37 -5.80
C GLN A 347 -0.09 5.45 -5.68
N ALA A 348 0.96 5.37 -6.51
CA ALA A 348 2.04 6.35 -6.50
C ALA A 348 1.59 7.69 -7.09
N THR A 349 0.70 7.65 -8.09
CA THR A 349 0.04 8.85 -8.63
C THR A 349 -0.86 9.48 -7.58
N LEU A 350 -1.62 8.69 -6.81
CA LEU A 350 -2.44 9.22 -5.71
C LEU A 350 -1.59 9.87 -4.61
N LEU A 351 -0.46 9.24 -4.23
CA LEU A 351 0.47 9.84 -3.27
C LEU A 351 1.04 11.17 -3.80
N LEU A 352 1.46 11.22 -5.06
CA LEU A 352 1.96 12.46 -5.67
C LEU A 352 0.90 13.56 -5.63
N TYR A 353 -0.35 13.25 -6.00
CA TYR A 353 -1.46 14.18 -5.90
C TYR A 353 -1.63 14.69 -4.46
N MET A 354 -1.70 13.80 -3.47
CA MET A 354 -1.86 14.18 -2.07
C MET A 354 -0.73 15.10 -1.60
N LEU A 355 0.52 14.79 -1.96
CA LEU A 355 1.68 15.59 -1.57
C LEU A 355 1.70 16.97 -2.23
N LEU A 356 1.40 17.06 -3.53
CA LEU A 356 1.36 18.34 -4.24
C LEU A 356 0.19 19.23 -3.75
N HIS A 357 -0.95 18.63 -3.46
CA HIS A 357 -2.13 19.36 -3.01
C HIS A 357 -2.02 19.78 -1.53
N GLN A 358 -1.52 18.91 -0.66
CA GLN A 358 -1.63 19.08 0.79
C GLN A 358 -0.31 19.43 1.50
N ASN A 359 0.86 19.13 0.93
CA ASN A 359 2.16 19.46 1.52
C ASN A 359 2.89 20.54 0.71
N GLY A 360 2.78 21.79 1.16
CA GLY A 360 3.41 22.94 0.51
C GLY A 360 4.95 22.86 0.40
N ASN A 361 5.62 22.16 1.33
CA ASN A 361 7.07 21.98 1.29
C ASN A 361 7.46 21.07 0.11
N VAL A 362 6.76 19.94 -0.04
CA VAL A 362 6.99 19.01 -1.15
C VAL A 362 6.62 19.65 -2.49
N ARG A 363 5.49 20.37 -2.57
CA ARG A 363 5.12 21.09 -3.79
C ARG A 363 6.20 22.07 -4.24
N THR A 364 6.68 22.91 -3.32
CA THR A 364 7.76 23.87 -3.61
C THR A 364 9.03 23.17 -4.08
N TYR A 365 9.38 22.05 -3.43
CA TYR A 365 10.55 21.26 -3.82
C TYR A 365 10.42 20.67 -5.22
N VAL A 366 9.27 20.10 -5.57
CA VAL A 366 9.00 19.51 -6.90
C VAL A 366 9.08 20.58 -7.98
N LEU A 367 8.45 21.74 -7.78
CA LEU A 367 8.47 22.84 -8.75
C LEU A 367 9.86 23.44 -8.96
N ALA A 368 10.76 23.31 -7.97
CA ALA A 368 12.14 23.78 -8.07
C ALA A 368 13.12 22.79 -8.74
N ARG A 369 12.65 21.60 -9.13
CA ARG A 369 13.51 20.56 -9.76
C ARG A 369 13.87 20.93 -11.20
N THR A 370 15.11 20.63 -11.57
CA THR A 370 15.62 20.81 -12.93
C THR A 370 15.38 19.60 -13.84
N ASP A 371 15.11 18.44 -13.25
CA ASP A 371 14.88 17.15 -13.92
C ASP A 371 13.39 16.76 -13.86
N ILE A 372 12.52 17.73 -14.08
CA ILE A 372 11.06 17.61 -13.96
C ILE A 372 10.46 16.68 -15.03
N GLU A 373 11.17 16.46 -16.13
CA GLU A 373 10.80 15.52 -17.19
C GLU A 373 10.66 14.09 -16.67
N ASN A 374 11.45 13.70 -15.66
CA ASN A 374 11.36 12.36 -15.05
C ASN A 374 10.01 12.12 -14.36
N LEU A 375 9.36 13.20 -13.92
CA LEU A 375 8.03 13.15 -13.31
C LEU A 375 6.92 13.33 -14.35
N VAL A 376 7.08 14.31 -15.24
CA VAL A 376 6.02 14.70 -16.19
C VAL A 376 5.86 13.68 -17.30
N LEU A 377 6.94 13.05 -17.79
CA LEU A 377 6.83 12.10 -18.90
C LEU A 377 5.93 10.89 -18.60
N PRO A 378 6.08 10.18 -17.47
CA PRO A 378 5.14 9.13 -17.09
C PRO A 378 3.69 9.59 -17.00
N ILE A 379 3.45 10.83 -16.53
CA ILE A 379 2.12 11.43 -16.43
C ILE A 379 1.53 11.67 -17.83
N LEU A 380 2.34 12.16 -18.76
CA LEU A 380 1.93 12.32 -20.17
C LEU A 380 1.65 10.97 -20.83
N GLU A 381 2.44 9.93 -20.55
CA GLU A 381 2.17 8.58 -21.05
C GLU A 381 0.82 8.03 -20.55
N ILE A 382 0.43 8.32 -19.30
CA ILE A 382 -0.89 7.95 -18.75
C ILE A 382 -2.01 8.63 -19.56
N LEU A 383 -1.90 9.94 -19.82
CA LEU A 383 -2.88 10.68 -20.60
C LEU A 383 -2.89 10.33 -22.08
N TYR A 384 -1.75 9.91 -22.62
CA TYR A 384 -1.68 9.49 -24.02
C TYR A 384 -2.42 8.16 -24.26
N HIS A 385 -2.36 7.23 -23.29
CA HIS A 385 -3.00 5.91 -23.33
C HIS A 385 -4.31 5.85 -22.53
N VAL A 386 -5.12 6.91 -22.54
CA VAL A 386 -6.39 6.99 -21.77
C VAL A 386 -7.33 5.81 -22.01
N GLU A 387 -7.30 5.19 -23.19
CA GLU A 387 -8.14 4.03 -23.53
C GLU A 387 -7.74 2.73 -22.83
N GLU A 388 -6.49 2.62 -22.37
CA GLU A 388 -5.95 1.44 -21.68
C GLU A 388 -5.91 1.61 -20.16
N ARG A 389 -6.28 2.80 -19.66
CA ARG A 389 -6.14 3.18 -18.25
C ARG A 389 -7.50 3.30 -17.56
N ASN A 390 -7.50 3.08 -16.26
CA ASN A 390 -8.67 3.33 -15.44
C ASN A 390 -8.97 4.83 -15.41
N SER A 391 -10.26 5.21 -15.40
CA SER A 391 -10.68 6.61 -15.42
C SER A 391 -10.14 7.40 -14.23
N HIS A 392 -10.10 6.82 -13.03
CA HIS A 392 -9.53 7.48 -11.84
C HIS A 392 -8.04 7.79 -12.00
N HIS A 393 -7.26 6.90 -12.65
CA HIS A 393 -5.83 7.14 -12.88
C HIS A 393 -5.61 8.30 -13.85
N VAL A 394 -6.42 8.35 -14.92
CA VAL A 394 -6.44 9.48 -15.88
C VAL A 394 -6.77 10.80 -15.18
N TYR A 395 -7.80 10.83 -14.34
CA TYR A 395 -8.16 12.06 -13.62
C TYR A 395 -7.06 12.50 -12.65
N MET A 396 -6.45 11.59 -11.89
CA MET A 396 -5.34 11.94 -11.00
C MET A 396 -4.16 12.53 -11.77
N ALA A 397 -3.77 11.91 -12.89
CA ALA A 397 -2.71 12.43 -13.76
C ALA A 397 -3.02 13.85 -14.27
N LEU A 398 -4.26 14.09 -14.70
CA LEU A 398 -4.70 15.40 -15.19
C LEU A 398 -4.73 16.46 -14.08
N ILE A 399 -5.20 16.11 -12.89
CA ILE A 399 -5.21 17.04 -11.74
C ILE A 399 -3.78 17.40 -11.34
N ILE A 400 -2.85 16.44 -11.38
CA ILE A 400 -1.42 16.73 -11.14
C ILE A 400 -0.89 17.71 -12.19
N LEU A 401 -1.18 17.51 -13.49
CA LEU A 401 -0.80 18.48 -14.51
C LEU A 401 -1.41 19.85 -14.28
N LEU A 402 -2.66 19.94 -13.81
CA LEU A 402 -3.29 21.20 -13.46
C LEU A 402 -2.54 21.92 -12.34
N ILE A 403 -2.21 21.22 -11.25
CA ILE A 403 -1.44 21.78 -10.13
C ILE A 403 -0.07 22.27 -10.59
N LEU A 404 0.62 21.50 -11.46
CA LEU A 404 1.94 21.89 -11.97
C LEU A 404 1.86 23.09 -12.91
N THR A 405 0.90 23.09 -13.84
CA THR A 405 0.74 24.16 -14.85
C THR A 405 0.26 25.48 -14.24
N GLU A 406 -0.26 25.50 -13.02
CA GLU A 406 -0.59 26.76 -12.33
C GLU A 406 0.66 27.61 -12.01
N ASP A 407 1.85 27.00 -11.96
CA ASP A 407 3.10 27.71 -11.67
C ASP A 407 3.78 28.27 -12.95
N ASP A 408 3.99 29.59 -12.96
CA ASP A 408 4.67 30.30 -14.06
C ASP A 408 6.14 29.90 -14.26
N GLY A 409 6.81 29.45 -13.19
CA GLY A 409 8.19 28.98 -13.24
C GLY A 409 8.28 27.64 -13.99
N PHE A 410 7.42 26.70 -13.61
CA PHE A 410 7.23 25.42 -14.29
C PHE A 410 6.90 25.61 -15.76
N ASN A 411 5.92 26.44 -16.09
CA ASN A 411 5.51 26.66 -17.48
C ASN A 411 6.66 27.19 -18.36
N ARG A 412 7.56 28.00 -17.80
CA ARG A 412 8.75 28.48 -18.52
C ARG A 412 9.79 27.37 -18.67
N SER A 413 10.10 26.64 -17.59
CA SER A 413 11.19 25.66 -17.59
C SER A 413 10.93 24.47 -18.52
N ILE A 414 9.69 23.98 -18.60
CA ILE A 414 9.36 22.82 -19.46
C ILE A 414 9.56 23.10 -20.95
N HIS A 415 9.55 24.36 -21.40
CA HIS A 415 9.84 24.70 -22.79
C HIS A 415 11.35 24.68 -23.12
N GLU A 416 12.21 24.75 -22.10
CA GLU A 416 13.66 24.70 -22.22
C GLU A 416 14.21 23.26 -22.15
N VAL A 417 13.46 22.34 -21.55
CA VAL A 417 13.84 20.91 -21.46
C VAL A 417 13.62 20.21 -22.80
N ILE A 418 14.71 19.88 -23.50
CA ILE A 418 14.68 19.16 -24.79
C ILE A 418 14.74 17.65 -24.56
N LEU A 419 13.72 16.96 -25.06
CA LEU A 419 13.60 15.51 -25.04
C LEU A 419 14.03 14.93 -26.38
N LYS A 420 14.63 13.74 -26.32
CA LYS A 420 15.11 13.02 -27.50
C LYS A 420 14.37 11.70 -27.66
N ASN A 421 13.98 11.38 -28.89
CA ASN A 421 13.42 10.10 -29.30
C ASN A 421 12.21 9.64 -28.46
N ILE A 422 11.07 10.32 -28.60
CA ILE A 422 9.82 9.86 -27.98
C ILE A 422 9.28 8.67 -28.78
N THR A 423 9.32 7.47 -28.20
CA THR A 423 8.99 6.21 -28.90
C THR A 423 7.51 5.83 -28.80
N TRP A 424 6.78 6.33 -27.80
CA TRP A 424 5.38 5.97 -27.57
C TRP A 424 4.38 6.89 -28.29
N TYR A 425 4.81 8.03 -28.82
CA TYR A 425 3.94 8.93 -29.57
C TYR A 425 3.81 8.45 -31.03
N ALA A 426 2.61 8.04 -31.44
CA ALA A 426 2.41 7.27 -32.67
C ALA A 426 2.07 8.13 -33.89
N GLU A 427 1.45 9.31 -33.70
CA GLU A 427 0.98 10.12 -34.83
C GLU A 427 2.11 10.77 -35.64
N ARG A 428 3.31 10.88 -35.06
CA ARG A 428 4.49 11.43 -35.72
C ARG A 428 5.77 11.00 -35.01
N VAL A 429 6.82 10.71 -35.75
CA VAL A 429 8.16 10.50 -35.17
C VAL A 429 8.66 11.84 -34.60
N LEU A 430 8.91 11.87 -33.30
CA LEU A 430 9.42 13.03 -32.57
C LEU A 430 10.88 12.78 -32.15
N THR A 431 11.83 13.23 -32.98
CA THR A 431 13.27 13.06 -32.72
C THR A 431 13.78 14.00 -31.64
N GLU A 432 13.42 15.29 -31.70
CA GLU A 432 13.74 16.29 -30.69
C GLU A 432 12.52 17.19 -30.47
N ILE A 433 12.07 17.31 -29.22
CA ILE A 433 10.90 18.12 -28.86
C ILE A 433 11.06 18.64 -27.43
N SER A 434 10.62 19.87 -27.15
CA SER A 434 10.56 20.34 -25.76
C SER A 434 9.47 19.65 -24.97
N LEU A 435 9.68 19.43 -23.67
CA LEU A 435 8.68 18.82 -22.78
C LEU A 435 7.35 19.59 -22.84
N GLY A 436 7.40 20.93 -22.86
CA GLY A 436 6.21 21.77 -23.00
C GLY A 436 5.48 21.57 -24.32
N SER A 437 6.19 21.39 -25.45
CA SER A 437 5.55 21.08 -26.73
C SER A 437 4.91 19.69 -26.74
N LEU A 438 5.54 18.70 -26.09
CA LEU A 438 5.00 17.36 -25.95
C LEU A 438 3.74 17.34 -25.08
N LEU A 439 3.75 18.07 -23.95
CA LEU A 439 2.59 18.23 -23.07
C LEU A 439 1.40 18.77 -23.86
N ILE A 440 1.59 19.84 -24.64
CA ILE A 440 0.53 20.41 -25.49
C ILE A 440 -0.02 19.37 -26.47
N LEU A 441 0.84 18.61 -27.15
CA LEU A 441 0.42 17.58 -28.09
C LEU A 441 -0.44 16.51 -27.41
N VAL A 442 -0.03 16.03 -26.24
CA VAL A 442 -0.76 15.01 -25.47
C VAL A 442 -2.10 15.55 -24.98
N VAL A 443 -2.15 16.78 -24.47
CA VAL A 443 -3.41 17.38 -23.99
C VAL A 443 -4.38 17.64 -25.15
N ILE A 444 -3.92 18.13 -26.30
CA ILE A 444 -4.77 18.29 -27.50
C ILE A 444 -5.30 16.93 -27.97
N ARG A 445 -4.45 15.90 -28.04
CA ARG A 445 -4.88 14.53 -28.37
C ARG A 445 -5.94 14.03 -27.39
N THR A 446 -5.74 14.25 -26.09
CA THR A 446 -6.69 13.85 -25.03
C THR A 446 -8.05 14.54 -25.23
N ILE A 447 -8.06 15.83 -25.57
CA ILE A 447 -9.29 16.57 -25.88
C ILE A 447 -10.00 15.98 -27.10
N GLN A 448 -9.27 15.74 -28.19
CA GLN A 448 -9.82 15.18 -29.44
C GLN A 448 -10.40 13.78 -29.23
N TYR A 449 -9.69 12.93 -28.48
CA TYR A 449 -10.18 11.61 -28.08
C TYR A 449 -11.46 11.74 -27.25
N ASN A 450 -11.48 12.63 -26.26
CA ASN A 450 -12.63 12.82 -25.40
C ASN A 450 -13.86 13.33 -26.18
N MET A 451 -13.70 14.26 -27.12
CA MET A 451 -14.82 14.77 -27.94
C MET A 451 -15.46 13.68 -28.81
N THR A 452 -14.65 12.77 -29.35
CA THR A 452 -15.10 11.72 -30.28
C THR A 452 -15.64 10.48 -29.59
N ARG A 453 -15.10 10.12 -28.41
CA ARG A 453 -15.41 8.85 -27.73
C ARG A 453 -16.24 9.02 -26.46
N THR A 454 -15.70 9.70 -25.45
CA THR A 454 -16.22 9.67 -24.06
C THR A 454 -17.18 10.81 -23.74
N ARG A 455 -17.01 11.97 -24.38
CA ARG A 455 -17.78 13.21 -24.19
C ARG A 455 -17.88 13.64 -22.72
N ASP A 456 -16.82 13.41 -21.96
CA ASP A 456 -16.74 13.78 -20.55
C ASP A 456 -16.40 15.27 -20.40
N LYS A 457 -17.34 16.02 -19.81
CA LYS A 457 -17.20 17.46 -19.55
C LYS A 457 -16.08 17.79 -18.57
N TYR A 458 -15.82 16.93 -17.57
CA TYR A 458 -14.79 17.19 -16.57
C TYR A 458 -13.39 17.06 -17.17
N LEU A 459 -13.12 15.94 -17.87
CA LEU A 459 -11.88 15.75 -18.62
C LEU A 459 -11.63 16.89 -19.62
N HIS A 460 -12.65 17.29 -20.39
CA HIS A 460 -12.53 18.37 -21.37
C HIS A 460 -12.14 19.71 -20.73
N THR A 461 -12.88 20.12 -19.70
CA THR A 461 -12.66 21.39 -18.99
C THR A 461 -11.26 21.45 -18.39
N ASN A 462 -10.82 20.37 -17.76
CA ASN A 462 -9.50 20.31 -17.12
C ASN A 462 -8.34 20.32 -18.12
N CYS A 463 -8.48 19.64 -19.27
CA CYS A 463 -7.48 19.73 -20.33
C CYS A 463 -7.36 21.16 -20.88
N LEU A 464 -8.49 21.85 -21.09
CA LEU A 464 -8.49 23.25 -21.52
C LEU A 464 -7.88 24.18 -20.46
N ALA A 465 -8.16 23.96 -19.18
CA ALA A 465 -7.57 24.72 -18.10
C ALA A 465 -6.05 24.56 -18.04
N ALA A 466 -5.52 23.33 -18.24
CA ALA A 466 -4.08 23.11 -18.31
C ALA A 466 -3.43 23.87 -19.49
N LEU A 467 -4.05 23.85 -20.68
CA LEU A 467 -3.57 24.63 -21.82
C LEU A 467 -3.66 26.15 -21.58
N ALA A 468 -4.73 26.61 -20.94
CA ALA A 468 -4.93 28.02 -20.61
C ALA A 468 -3.85 28.51 -19.64
N ASN A 469 -3.56 27.75 -18.58
CA ASN A 469 -2.51 28.05 -17.61
C ASN A 469 -1.15 28.25 -18.29
N MET A 470 -0.80 27.37 -19.24
CA MET A 470 0.48 27.44 -19.95
C MET A 470 0.56 28.53 -21.02
N SER A 471 -0.58 28.98 -21.54
CA SER A 471 -0.66 29.77 -22.79
C SER A 471 0.18 31.05 -22.76
N ALA A 472 0.30 31.70 -21.60
CA ALA A 472 1.08 32.92 -21.42
C ALA A 472 2.61 32.70 -21.56
N GLN A 473 3.09 31.46 -21.43
CA GLN A 473 4.51 31.12 -21.43
C GLN A 473 4.95 30.28 -22.64
N PHE A 474 4.09 30.09 -23.64
CA PHE A 474 4.45 29.37 -24.86
C PHE A 474 5.63 30.02 -25.58
N ARG A 475 6.74 29.28 -25.68
CA ARG A 475 7.99 29.72 -26.30
C ARG A 475 8.63 28.58 -27.09
N SER A 476 9.26 28.91 -28.21
CA SER A 476 10.04 27.97 -29.03
C SER A 476 9.31 26.64 -29.29
N LEU A 477 8.02 26.72 -29.58
CA LEU A 477 7.19 25.54 -29.79
C LEU A 477 7.68 24.73 -30.99
N HIS A 478 7.69 23.41 -30.85
CA HIS A 478 7.94 22.53 -31.98
C HIS A 478 6.91 22.77 -33.09
N GLN A 479 7.35 22.82 -34.36
CA GLN A 479 6.50 23.18 -35.51
C GLN A 479 5.19 22.37 -35.53
N TYR A 480 5.27 21.07 -35.24
CA TYR A 480 4.10 20.21 -35.18
C TYR A 480 3.12 20.57 -34.04
N ALA A 481 3.62 20.96 -32.87
CA ALA A 481 2.77 21.41 -31.76
C ALA A 481 2.06 22.71 -32.11
N ALA A 482 2.78 23.68 -32.71
CA ALA A 482 2.19 24.92 -33.19
C ALA A 482 1.09 24.67 -34.24
N GLN A 483 1.32 23.78 -35.20
CA GLN A 483 0.31 23.37 -36.19
C GLN A 483 -0.93 22.76 -35.53
N ARG A 484 -0.76 21.89 -34.52
CA ARG A 484 -1.88 21.28 -33.79
C ARG A 484 -2.68 22.29 -32.97
N ILE A 485 -2.03 23.28 -32.35
CA ILE A 485 -2.73 24.39 -31.67
C ILE A 485 -3.58 25.19 -32.66
N ILE A 486 -3.01 25.59 -33.81
CA ILE A 486 -3.75 26.34 -34.83
C ILE A 486 -4.94 25.51 -35.34
N SER A 487 -4.70 24.24 -35.66
CA SER A 487 -5.75 23.32 -36.08
C SER A 487 -6.84 23.17 -35.02
N PHE A 488 -6.48 23.22 -33.73
CA PHE A 488 -7.39 23.15 -32.59
C PHE A 488 -8.25 24.42 -32.44
N CYS A 489 -7.65 25.60 -32.61
CA CYS A 489 -8.33 26.88 -32.44
C CYS A 489 -9.17 27.32 -33.65
N TYR A 490 -8.87 26.85 -34.87
CA TYR A 490 -9.62 27.22 -36.08
C TYR A 490 -10.72 26.17 -36.40
N PRO A 491 -12.01 26.50 -36.23
CA PRO A 491 -13.11 25.54 -36.35
C PRO A 491 -13.44 25.09 -37.77
N GLY A 492 -12.78 25.63 -38.80
CA GLY A 492 -13.04 25.28 -40.21
C GLY A 492 -12.78 23.79 -40.55
N ALA A 493 -11.94 23.10 -39.76
CA ALA A 493 -11.72 21.65 -39.90
C ALA A 493 -12.59 20.80 -38.95
N TYR A 494 -13.09 21.38 -37.85
CA TYR A 494 -13.90 20.68 -36.83
C TYR A 494 -15.34 20.39 -37.28
N ILE A 495 -15.89 21.21 -38.17
CA ILE A 495 -17.25 21.01 -38.69
C ILE A 495 -17.31 19.81 -39.66
N CYS A 496 -16.22 19.49 -40.36
CA CYS A 496 -16.22 18.36 -41.31
C CYS A 496 -16.08 16.99 -40.62
N GLN A 497 -15.38 16.87 -39.49
CA GLN A 497 -15.19 15.58 -38.81
C GLN A 497 -16.34 15.20 -37.86
N ALA A 498 -17.24 16.12 -37.53
CA ALA A 498 -18.44 15.82 -36.75
C ALA A 498 -19.69 15.52 -37.62
N LEU A 499 -19.55 15.61 -38.95
CA LEU A 499 -20.61 15.37 -39.93
C LEU A 499 -20.35 14.15 -40.84
N GLU A 500 -19.32 13.36 -40.56
CA GLU A 500 -19.10 12.00 -41.06
C GLU A 500 -19.13 11.02 -39.88
#